data_AF-A0A6P6JAL4-F1
#
_entry.id   AF-A0A6P6JAL4-F1
#
_cell.length_a   1.000
_cell.length_b   1.000
_cell.length_c   1.000
_cell.angle_alpha   90.00
_cell.angle_beta   90.00
_cell.angle_gamma   90.00
#
_symmetry.space_group_name_H-M   'P 1'
#
loop_
_entity.id
_entity.type
_entity.pdbx_description
1 polymer ?
#
loop_
_entity_poly.entity_id
_entity_poly.type
_entity_poly.pdbx_seq_one_letter_code
_entity_poly.pdbx_strand_id
1 'polypeptide(L)'
;MVDFIIPTNFKHVIAAVKVVSGYDEEKNSYRIPSLALKLGHSLNKISSIVESNAMMYGDHERAECARDFRKIHQARWNEYISAGAITTLKEAKWNTPQIIPFTQDVKVLHTHLEKKHNELLSKLRSCPSADSYAALAKVTLSQVILFNRRREGEVSRMLLSAFKSRDSSELHEDIAICLSEFERKLCLHFSRVEIRGKRGRKVPVLLKPSMVSAMELLVETRELCGVPAENPFMFARCGAMSAYRGGECINKAACECGIKNPDALSSTRLRKHIATMSKILNLNENEADQLADFLGHDIRIHRQYYRLPEGTLQLAKMSKVLMAMEKGTLSDYKGKKLDDIEIDPNEQLEAQGDSMSSDEEDSSDLSQMTAPAPVQTDQPVQSDQAVSQEDQGSSNAPKKKWEDSEVKAVERHMMSFIKTCKVPGKQDCERCIHAEPEALKQRTWTGVKNYVRNRITTLKRKGGL
;
A
#
# COMPACT_ATOMS: atom_id res chain seq x y z
N MET A 1 -27.89 13.68 24.85
CA MET A 1 -26.99 12.80 24.06
C MET A 1 -27.13 11.32 24.42
N VAL A 2 -27.14 10.93 25.70
CA VAL A 2 -27.27 9.51 26.10
C VAL A 2 -28.61 8.90 25.64
N ASP A 3 -29.62 9.74 25.52
CA ASP A 3 -30.98 9.51 25.05
C ASP A 3 -31.06 9.00 23.59
N PHE A 4 -30.00 9.21 22.80
CA PHE A 4 -29.85 8.62 21.47
C PHE A 4 -29.40 7.15 21.51
N ILE A 5 -28.85 6.70 22.64
CA ILE A 5 -28.29 5.37 22.88
C ILE A 5 -29.38 4.49 23.54
N ILE A 6 -30.55 4.46 22.90
CA ILE A 6 -31.72 3.68 23.35
C ILE A 6 -32.21 2.88 22.12
N PRO A 7 -32.45 1.56 22.21
CA PRO A 7 -32.85 0.72 21.08
C PRO A 7 -34.04 1.25 20.27
N THR A 8 -35.07 1.77 20.95
CA THR A 8 -36.27 2.36 20.33
C THR A 8 -35.98 3.59 19.49
N ASN A 9 -34.97 4.39 19.87
CA ASN A 9 -34.57 5.61 19.17
C ASN A 9 -33.68 5.36 17.95
N PHE A 10 -33.30 4.10 17.65
CA PHE A 10 -32.40 3.79 16.53
C PHE A 10 -32.90 4.33 15.19
N LYS A 11 -34.22 4.27 14.90
CA LYS A 11 -34.80 4.85 13.67
C LYS A 11 -34.60 6.37 13.59
N HIS A 12 -34.79 7.09 14.70
CA HIS A 12 -34.56 8.54 14.79
C HIS A 12 -33.08 8.90 14.59
N VAL A 13 -32.16 8.08 15.12
CA VAL A 13 -30.71 8.26 14.91
C VAL A 13 -30.32 8.07 13.45
N ILE A 14 -30.88 7.06 12.76
CA ILE A 14 -30.68 6.85 11.32
C ILE A 14 -31.17 8.06 10.50
N ALA A 15 -32.38 8.55 10.78
CA ALA A 15 -32.94 9.73 10.11
C ALA A 15 -32.07 10.98 10.34
N ALA A 16 -31.64 11.23 11.59
CA ALA A 16 -30.77 12.36 11.92
C ALA A 16 -29.42 12.29 11.20
N VAL A 17 -28.80 11.10 11.09
CA VAL A 17 -27.54 10.93 10.35
C VAL A 17 -27.76 11.13 8.84
N LYS A 18 -28.85 10.63 8.26
CA LYS A 18 -29.21 10.88 6.85
C LYS A 18 -29.32 12.39 6.56
N VAL A 19 -30.09 13.13 7.38
CA VAL A 19 -30.25 14.60 7.23
C VAL A 19 -28.89 15.32 7.36
N VAL A 20 -28.14 15.07 8.43
CA VAL A 20 -26.86 15.78 8.71
C VAL A 20 -25.76 15.46 7.69
N SER A 21 -25.80 14.30 7.05
CA SER A 21 -24.87 13.95 5.95
C SER A 21 -25.38 14.29 4.55
N GLY A 22 -26.58 14.86 4.44
CA GLY A 22 -27.22 15.27 3.19
C GLY A 22 -27.54 14.09 2.29
N TYR A 23 -28.31 13.12 2.79
CA TYR A 23 -28.80 11.99 2.02
C TYR A 23 -29.85 12.43 0.98
N ASP A 24 -29.72 11.90 -0.23
CA ASP A 24 -30.62 12.04 -1.38
C ASP A 24 -31.34 10.71 -1.57
N GLU A 25 -32.68 10.69 -1.39
CA GLU A 25 -33.46 9.45 -1.41
C GLU A 25 -33.66 8.90 -2.84
N GLU A 26 -33.76 9.77 -3.84
CA GLU A 26 -33.91 9.38 -5.26
C GLU A 26 -32.66 8.67 -5.78
N LYS A 27 -31.48 9.18 -5.39
CA LYS A 27 -30.18 8.72 -5.87
C LYS A 27 -29.49 7.75 -4.90
N ASN A 28 -30.13 7.43 -3.76
CA ASN A 28 -29.55 6.64 -2.66
C ASN A 28 -28.11 7.08 -2.30
N SER A 29 -27.89 8.40 -2.29
CA SER A 29 -26.55 8.98 -2.26
C SER A 29 -26.40 10.00 -1.14
N TYR A 30 -25.18 10.46 -0.88
CA TYR A 30 -24.89 11.39 0.20
C TYR A 30 -24.07 12.58 -0.30
N ARG A 31 -24.41 13.79 0.16
CA ARG A 31 -23.59 15.00 -0.04
C ARG A 31 -22.27 14.92 0.75
N ILE A 32 -22.30 14.35 1.95
CA ILE A 32 -21.11 14.20 2.83
C ILE A 32 -21.02 12.76 3.38
N PRO A 33 -20.78 11.73 2.53
CA PRO A 33 -20.74 10.33 2.95
C PRO A 33 -19.64 10.05 3.99
N SER A 34 -18.54 10.79 3.95
CA SER A 34 -17.47 10.67 4.95
C SER A 34 -17.89 11.15 6.35
N LEU A 35 -18.98 11.92 6.47
CA LEU A 35 -19.57 12.31 7.76
C LEU A 35 -20.50 11.20 8.27
N ALA A 36 -21.34 10.61 7.42
CA ALA A 36 -22.21 9.48 7.77
C ALA A 36 -21.44 8.31 8.41
N LEU A 37 -20.32 7.92 7.79
CA LEU A 37 -19.44 6.87 8.31
C LEU A 37 -18.77 7.25 9.65
N LYS A 38 -18.31 8.51 9.80
CA LYS A 38 -17.74 9.01 11.06
C LYS A 38 -18.78 9.02 12.19
N LEU A 39 -20.02 9.41 11.90
CA LEU A 39 -21.09 9.45 12.88
C LEU A 39 -21.41 8.04 13.42
N GLY A 40 -21.48 7.00 12.56
CA GLY A 40 -21.61 5.62 13.01
C GLY A 40 -20.45 5.15 13.91
N HIS A 41 -19.19 5.44 13.52
CA HIS A 41 -18.04 5.12 14.38
C HIS A 41 -18.09 5.85 15.74
N SER A 42 -18.53 7.12 15.76
CA SER A 42 -18.73 7.89 16.99
C SER A 42 -19.87 7.30 17.84
N LEU A 43 -21.00 6.94 17.25
CA LEU A 43 -22.15 6.36 17.97
C LEU A 43 -21.80 5.03 18.64
N ASN A 44 -21.11 4.12 17.95
CA ASN A 44 -20.63 2.86 18.53
C ASN A 44 -19.58 3.08 19.65
N LYS A 45 -18.77 4.14 19.57
CA LYS A 45 -17.87 4.53 20.67
C LYS A 45 -18.65 5.12 21.86
N ILE A 46 -19.62 5.99 21.60
CA ILE A 46 -20.46 6.62 22.62
C ILE A 46 -21.28 5.55 23.35
N SER A 47 -21.87 4.57 22.66
CA SER A 47 -22.62 3.49 23.31
C SER A 47 -21.76 2.66 24.27
N SER A 48 -20.48 2.46 23.95
CA SER A 48 -19.56 1.76 24.84
C SER A 48 -19.15 2.61 26.05
N ILE A 49 -19.01 3.94 25.89
CA ILE A 49 -18.79 4.87 27.01
C ILE A 49 -20.02 4.96 27.92
N VAL A 50 -21.23 5.00 27.34
CA VAL A 50 -22.49 4.98 28.10
C VAL A 50 -22.61 3.69 28.91
N GLU A 51 -22.36 2.53 28.30
CA GLU A 51 -22.38 1.24 29.02
C GLU A 51 -21.35 1.20 30.16
N SER A 52 -20.09 1.59 29.91
CA SER A 52 -19.06 1.62 30.96
C SER A 52 -19.42 2.56 32.11
N ASN A 53 -19.86 3.78 31.81
CA ASN A 53 -20.27 4.74 32.84
C ASN A 53 -21.48 4.23 33.63
N ALA A 54 -22.49 3.68 32.95
CA ALA A 54 -23.68 3.14 33.59
C ALA A 54 -23.32 1.99 34.55
N MET A 55 -22.45 1.06 34.14
CA MET A 55 -21.93 0.00 35.03
C MET A 55 -21.11 0.56 36.21
N MET A 56 -20.37 1.66 36.04
CA MET A 56 -19.63 2.31 37.15
C MET A 56 -20.54 2.99 38.18
N TYR A 57 -21.75 3.39 37.80
CA TYR A 57 -22.74 4.04 38.69
C TYR A 57 -23.89 3.11 39.13
N GLY A 58 -23.85 1.81 38.82
CA GLY A 58 -24.89 0.84 39.18
C GLY A 58 -26.17 0.90 38.33
N ASP A 59 -26.16 1.67 37.23
CA ASP A 59 -27.29 1.89 36.32
C ASP A 59 -27.40 0.73 35.31
N HIS A 60 -27.89 -0.41 35.78
CA HIS A 60 -27.92 -1.66 35.01
C HIS A 60 -28.84 -1.61 33.78
N GLU A 61 -30.03 -0.99 33.88
CA GLU A 61 -30.98 -0.85 32.77
C GLU A 61 -30.38 -0.07 31.60
N ARG A 62 -29.64 1.00 31.89
CA ARG A 62 -28.99 1.84 30.88
C ARG A 62 -27.75 1.20 30.28
N ALA A 63 -27.02 0.40 31.06
CA ALA A 63 -25.96 -0.44 30.54
C ALA A 63 -26.51 -1.46 29.52
N GLU A 64 -27.66 -2.08 29.83
CA GLU A 64 -28.34 -2.98 28.90
C GLU A 64 -28.88 -2.26 27.66
N CYS A 65 -29.56 -1.13 27.81
CA CYS A 65 -30.02 -0.31 26.68
C CYS A 65 -28.87 0.07 25.73
N ALA A 66 -27.71 0.44 26.28
CA ALA A 66 -26.54 0.80 25.49
C ALA A 66 -25.88 -0.40 24.80
N ARG A 67 -25.87 -1.57 25.46
CA ARG A 67 -25.45 -2.85 24.89
C ARG A 67 -26.33 -3.25 23.71
N ASP A 68 -27.65 -3.08 23.83
CA ASP A 68 -28.61 -3.53 22.82
C ASP A 68 -28.72 -2.56 21.65
N PHE A 69 -28.64 -1.24 21.91
CA PHE A 69 -28.41 -0.25 20.85
C PHE A 69 -27.15 -0.60 20.04
N ARG A 70 -26.07 -1.03 20.71
CA ARG A 70 -24.82 -1.45 20.05
C ARG A 70 -24.97 -2.77 19.27
N LYS A 71 -25.74 -3.76 19.75
CA LYS A 71 -26.10 -4.97 18.97
C LYS A 71 -26.82 -4.57 17.66
N ILE A 72 -27.86 -3.73 17.76
CA ILE A 72 -28.66 -3.28 16.61
C ILE A 72 -27.78 -2.47 15.62
N HIS A 73 -26.93 -1.58 16.13
CA HIS A 73 -25.96 -0.85 15.32
C HIS A 73 -24.99 -1.79 14.59
N GLN A 74 -24.44 -2.80 15.25
CA GLN A 74 -23.51 -3.75 14.62
C GLN A 74 -24.19 -4.57 13.52
N ALA A 75 -25.45 -4.97 13.71
CA ALA A 75 -26.22 -5.72 12.72
C ALA A 75 -26.69 -4.86 11.53
N ARG A 76 -27.26 -3.67 11.76
CA ARG A 76 -28.03 -2.93 10.75
C ARG A 76 -27.47 -1.57 10.31
N TRP A 77 -26.40 -1.05 10.93
CA TRP A 77 -25.84 0.24 10.48
C TRP A 77 -25.25 0.17 9.06
N ASN A 78 -24.83 -1.01 8.62
CA ASN A 78 -24.36 -1.20 7.25
C ASN A 78 -25.48 -1.07 6.21
N GLU A 79 -26.63 -1.71 6.48
CA GLU A 79 -27.86 -1.67 5.67
C GLU A 79 -28.33 -0.23 5.45
N TYR A 80 -28.55 0.53 6.54
CA TYR A 80 -29.18 1.86 6.45
C TYR A 80 -28.25 3.01 6.10
N ILE A 81 -26.94 2.92 6.38
CA ILE A 81 -26.00 4.03 6.26
C ILE A 81 -24.72 3.65 5.50
N SER A 82 -23.95 2.66 5.99
CA SER A 82 -22.58 2.49 5.49
C SER A 82 -22.53 2.02 4.04
N ALA A 83 -23.45 1.17 3.58
CA ALA A 83 -23.46 0.67 2.22
C ALA A 83 -23.56 1.82 1.19
N GLY A 84 -24.63 2.61 1.26
CA GLY A 84 -24.81 3.78 0.39
C GLY A 84 -23.67 4.79 0.50
N ALA A 85 -23.23 5.13 1.72
CA ALA A 85 -22.13 6.07 1.92
C ALA A 85 -20.78 5.57 1.36
N ILE A 86 -20.51 4.26 1.40
CA ILE A 86 -19.34 3.64 0.78
C ILE A 86 -19.47 3.63 -0.75
N THR A 87 -20.66 3.35 -1.29
CA THR A 87 -20.95 3.35 -2.73
C THR A 87 -20.77 4.74 -3.32
N THR A 88 -21.38 5.79 -2.75
CA THR A 88 -21.14 7.18 -3.19
C THR A 88 -19.65 7.57 -3.11
N LEU A 89 -18.92 7.08 -2.09
CA LEU A 89 -17.46 7.29 -1.97
C LEU A 89 -16.62 6.51 -2.98
N LYS A 90 -17.15 5.47 -3.65
CA LYS A 90 -16.49 4.75 -4.74
C LYS A 90 -16.81 5.41 -6.08
N GLU A 91 -18.09 5.67 -6.35
CA GLU A 91 -18.60 6.23 -7.60
C GLU A 91 -18.01 7.62 -7.88
N ALA A 92 -18.00 8.50 -6.87
CA ALA A 92 -17.34 9.82 -6.94
C ALA A 92 -15.81 9.76 -7.10
N LYS A 93 -15.21 8.56 -7.19
CA LYS A 93 -13.79 8.33 -7.51
C LYS A 93 -13.58 7.47 -8.75
N TRP A 94 -14.65 6.94 -9.37
CA TRP A 94 -14.57 5.99 -10.48
C TRP A 94 -13.94 6.67 -11.71
N ASN A 95 -14.49 7.81 -12.12
CA ASN A 95 -14.06 8.56 -13.31
C ASN A 95 -13.26 9.83 -12.97
N THR A 96 -12.99 10.11 -11.70
CA THR A 96 -12.21 11.30 -11.31
C THR A 96 -10.73 11.10 -11.63
N PRO A 97 -10.14 11.90 -12.54
CA PRO A 97 -8.74 11.71 -12.92
C PRO A 97 -7.81 11.90 -11.72
N GLN A 98 -6.89 10.95 -11.51
CA GLN A 98 -5.89 11.10 -10.46
C GLN A 98 -4.89 12.19 -10.83
N ILE A 99 -5.15 13.43 -10.37
CA ILE A 99 -4.15 14.51 -10.41
C ILE A 99 -2.88 14.01 -9.73
N ILE A 100 -1.84 13.82 -10.53
CA ILE A 100 -0.49 13.43 -10.15
C ILE A 100 0.41 14.58 -10.62
N PRO A 101 1.32 15.10 -9.78
CA PRO A 101 2.19 16.21 -10.18
C PRO A 101 3.06 15.78 -11.37
N PHE A 102 3.14 16.63 -12.38
CA PHE A 102 3.91 16.34 -13.58
C PHE A 102 5.40 16.34 -13.25
N THR A 103 6.19 15.44 -13.86
CA THR A 103 7.60 15.25 -13.48
C THR A 103 8.43 16.52 -13.73
N GLN A 104 8.08 17.32 -14.74
CA GLN A 104 8.69 18.64 -14.97
C GLN A 104 8.34 19.66 -13.88
N ASP A 105 7.11 19.67 -13.37
CA ASP A 105 6.69 20.54 -12.25
C ASP A 105 7.50 20.20 -10.98
N VAL A 106 7.67 18.91 -10.71
CA VAL A 106 8.51 18.43 -9.59
C VAL A 106 9.98 18.83 -9.76
N LYS A 107 10.49 18.89 -11.01
CA LYS A 107 11.84 19.38 -11.32
C LYS A 107 11.97 20.89 -11.10
N VAL A 108 11.01 21.69 -11.58
CA VAL A 108 10.95 23.15 -11.38
C VAL A 108 10.93 23.50 -9.89
N LEU A 109 10.11 22.79 -9.08
CA LEU A 109 10.07 22.97 -7.63
C LEU A 109 11.42 22.63 -6.95
N HIS A 110 12.10 21.56 -7.35
CA HIS A 110 13.45 21.24 -6.86
C HIS A 110 14.45 22.35 -7.18
N THR A 111 14.55 22.78 -8.43
CA THR A 111 15.48 23.84 -8.86
C THR A 111 15.19 25.18 -8.16
N HIS A 112 13.91 25.54 -7.98
CA HIS A 112 13.53 26.73 -7.22
C HIS A 112 13.98 26.64 -5.75
N LEU A 113 13.73 25.50 -5.09
CA LEU A 113 14.13 25.29 -3.70
C LEU A 113 15.66 25.27 -3.52
N GLU A 114 16.42 24.68 -4.45
CA GLU A 114 17.89 24.68 -4.39
C GLU A 114 18.49 26.08 -4.62
N LYS A 115 17.90 26.89 -5.52
CA LYS A 115 18.26 28.32 -5.63
C LYS A 115 17.96 29.07 -4.33
N LYS A 116 16.74 28.94 -3.80
CA LYS A 116 16.32 29.60 -2.55
C LYS A 116 17.15 29.18 -1.34
N HIS A 117 17.56 27.92 -1.27
CA HIS A 117 18.45 27.41 -0.24
C HIS A 117 19.78 28.17 -0.21
N ASN A 118 20.45 28.30 -1.36
CA ASN A 118 21.73 28.99 -1.45
C ASN A 118 21.63 30.49 -1.12
N GLU A 119 20.56 31.15 -1.60
CA GLU A 119 20.26 32.56 -1.25
C GLU A 119 20.09 32.75 0.27
N LEU A 120 19.31 31.87 0.92
CA LEU A 120 18.93 32.01 2.32
C LEU A 120 20.01 31.51 3.28
N LEU A 121 20.83 30.53 2.90
CA LEU A 121 21.99 30.06 3.66
C LEU A 121 23.00 31.21 3.82
N SER A 122 23.34 31.88 2.72
CA SER A 122 24.20 33.06 2.73
C SER A 122 23.59 34.21 3.53
N LYS A 123 22.28 34.48 3.36
CA LYS A 123 21.58 35.54 4.12
C LYS A 123 21.58 35.27 5.63
N LEU A 124 21.39 34.02 6.07
CA LEU A 124 21.40 33.68 7.50
C LEU A 124 22.81 33.78 8.10
N ARG A 125 23.85 33.42 7.34
CA ARG A 125 25.26 33.61 7.76
C ARG A 125 25.65 35.07 7.90
N SER A 126 25.20 35.94 6.99
CA SER A 126 25.55 37.38 7.03
C SER A 126 24.65 38.22 7.96
N CYS A 127 23.39 37.79 8.17
CA CYS A 127 22.43 38.50 8.99
C CYS A 127 21.50 37.50 9.73
N PRO A 128 21.90 37.04 10.93
CA PRO A 128 21.04 36.29 11.83
C PRO A 128 19.80 37.11 12.23
N SER A 129 18.62 36.57 11.96
CA SER A 129 17.34 37.19 12.30
C SER A 129 16.23 36.14 12.31
N ALA A 130 15.14 36.40 13.01
CA ALA A 130 13.97 35.51 13.01
C ALA A 130 13.45 35.23 11.58
N ASP A 131 13.51 36.20 10.65
CA ASP A 131 13.05 36.03 9.27
C ASP A 131 14.02 35.26 8.38
N SER A 132 15.34 35.53 8.45
CA SER A 132 16.34 34.74 7.70
C SER A 132 16.36 33.29 8.16
N TYR A 133 16.24 33.06 9.48
CA TYR A 133 16.09 31.74 10.09
C TYR A 133 14.79 31.06 9.63
N ALA A 134 13.65 31.74 9.77
CA ALA A 134 12.35 31.20 9.39
C ALA A 134 12.26 30.88 7.89
N ALA A 135 12.92 31.66 7.03
CA ALA A 135 12.96 31.40 5.59
C ALA A 135 13.80 30.14 5.28
N LEU A 136 15.04 30.05 5.78
CA LEU A 136 15.89 28.88 5.55
C LEU A 136 15.26 27.61 6.13
N ALA A 137 14.70 27.67 7.34
CA ALA A 137 14.03 26.53 7.98
C ALA A 137 12.86 25.98 7.14
N LYS A 138 12.04 26.86 6.53
CA LYS A 138 10.91 26.45 5.66
C LYS A 138 11.39 25.84 4.34
N VAL A 139 12.44 26.40 3.73
CA VAL A 139 13.01 25.88 2.47
C VAL A 139 13.69 24.54 2.69
N THR A 140 14.56 24.42 3.69
CA THR A 140 15.25 23.17 4.02
C THR A 140 14.27 22.07 4.44
N LEU A 141 13.24 22.38 5.26
CA LEU A 141 12.16 21.44 5.56
C LEU A 141 11.44 20.95 4.29
N SER A 142 11.16 21.85 3.35
CA SER A 142 10.52 21.51 2.08
C SER A 142 11.41 20.61 1.22
N GLN A 143 12.71 20.91 1.12
CA GLN A 143 13.69 20.08 0.40
C GLN A 143 13.80 18.67 1.00
N VAL A 144 13.90 18.54 2.33
CA VAL A 144 14.00 17.24 3.00
C VAL A 144 12.75 16.38 2.76
N ILE A 145 11.55 16.98 2.83
CA ILE A 145 10.30 16.27 2.51
C ILE A 145 10.23 15.91 1.01
N LEU A 146 10.60 16.84 0.12
CA LEU A 146 10.52 16.66 -1.33
C LEU A 146 11.52 15.62 -1.85
N PHE A 147 12.72 15.56 -1.28
CA PHE A 147 13.74 14.56 -1.61
C PHE A 147 13.34 13.17 -1.12
N ASN A 148 13.04 13.03 0.17
CA ASN A 148 12.68 11.73 0.77
C ASN A 148 11.26 11.23 0.44
N ARG A 149 10.42 12.08 -0.15
CA ARG A 149 8.98 11.86 -0.36
C ARG A 149 8.24 11.40 0.92
N ARG A 150 8.74 11.74 2.11
CA ARG A 150 8.14 11.36 3.41
C ARG A 150 6.83 12.09 3.67
N ARG A 151 6.07 11.68 4.70
CA ARG A 151 4.93 12.50 5.16
C ARG A 151 5.46 13.80 5.75
N GLU A 152 4.91 14.91 5.29
CA GLU A 152 5.22 16.26 5.73
C GLU A 152 5.24 16.40 7.27
N GLY A 153 4.22 15.87 7.96
CA GLY A 153 4.14 15.90 9.42
C GLY A 153 5.14 15.00 10.15
N GLU A 154 5.77 14.03 9.49
CA GLU A 154 6.84 13.22 10.10
C GLU A 154 8.13 14.04 10.16
N VAL A 155 8.58 14.59 9.03
CA VAL A 155 9.78 15.46 8.98
C VAL A 155 9.58 16.74 9.79
N SER A 156 8.39 17.35 9.77
CA SER A 156 8.07 18.55 10.57
C SER A 156 8.21 18.33 12.08
N ARG A 157 8.12 17.08 12.56
CA ARG A 157 8.29 16.72 13.97
C ARG A 157 9.63 16.03 14.27
N MET A 158 10.61 16.15 13.37
CA MET A 158 11.99 15.78 13.65
C MET A 158 12.47 16.53 14.90
N LEU A 159 13.02 15.80 15.87
CA LEU A 159 13.59 16.38 17.08
C LEU A 159 15.04 16.80 16.82
N LEU A 160 15.46 17.91 17.44
CA LEU A 160 16.84 18.38 17.41
C LEU A 160 17.81 17.32 17.95
N SER A 161 17.41 16.60 18.99
CA SER A 161 18.19 15.49 19.55
C SER A 161 18.45 14.39 18.51
N ALA A 162 17.46 14.03 17.69
CA ALA A 162 17.62 13.00 16.66
C ALA A 162 18.54 13.44 15.51
N PHE A 163 18.62 14.75 15.21
CA PHE A 163 19.60 15.28 14.24
C PHE A 163 21.02 15.37 14.83
N LYS A 164 21.15 15.68 16.13
CA LYS A 164 22.44 15.67 16.84
C LYS A 164 22.97 14.25 17.07
N SER A 165 22.10 13.28 17.35
CA SER A 165 22.42 11.85 17.50
C SER A 165 22.26 11.08 16.18
N ARG A 166 22.47 11.74 15.03
CA ARG A 166 22.49 11.06 13.73
C ARG A 166 23.73 10.18 13.66
N ASP A 167 23.66 9.10 12.89
CA ASP A 167 24.85 8.29 12.66
C ASP A 167 25.80 9.05 11.72
N SER A 168 27.05 9.21 12.18
CA SER A 168 28.17 9.79 11.43
C SER A 168 29.40 8.89 11.50
N SER A 169 29.21 7.62 11.84
CA SER A 169 30.25 6.59 11.82
C SER A 169 30.65 6.27 10.38
N GLU A 170 31.89 5.83 10.17
CA GLU A 170 32.29 5.32 8.87
C GLU A 170 31.60 3.99 8.54
N LEU A 171 31.46 3.69 7.25
CA LEU A 171 30.80 2.48 6.78
C LEU A 171 31.64 1.24 7.14
N HIS A 172 31.11 0.38 8.01
CA HIS A 172 31.78 -0.84 8.47
C HIS A 172 32.33 -1.68 7.31
N GLU A 173 33.58 -2.13 7.42
CA GLU A 173 34.36 -2.67 6.31
C GLU A 173 33.70 -3.89 5.65
N ASP A 174 33.20 -4.85 6.43
CA ASP A 174 32.42 -6.01 5.94
C ASP A 174 31.20 -5.63 5.07
N ILE A 175 30.50 -4.54 5.43
CA ILE A 175 29.36 -4.03 4.66
C ILE A 175 29.89 -3.31 3.42
N ALA A 176 30.98 -2.56 3.56
CA ALA A 176 31.63 -1.85 2.48
C ALA A 176 32.19 -2.78 1.37
N ILE A 177 32.57 -4.01 1.71
CA ILE A 177 32.98 -5.07 0.77
C ILE A 177 31.77 -5.61 -0.02
N CYS A 178 30.58 -5.65 0.59
CA CYS A 178 29.35 -6.14 -0.04
C CYS A 178 28.66 -5.12 -0.97
N LEU A 179 29.15 -3.87 -1.06
CA LEU A 179 28.55 -2.80 -1.86
C LEU A 179 29.40 -2.47 -3.09
N SER A 180 28.74 -2.12 -4.19
CA SER A 180 29.43 -1.56 -5.37
C SER A 180 30.12 -0.23 -5.04
N GLU A 181 31.14 0.13 -5.82
CA GLU A 181 31.85 1.41 -5.64
C GLU A 181 30.91 2.62 -5.68
N PHE A 182 29.85 2.56 -6.49
CA PHE A 182 28.82 3.59 -6.55
C PHE A 182 27.96 3.64 -5.27
N GLU A 183 27.51 2.50 -4.76
CA GLU A 183 26.76 2.44 -3.49
C GLU A 183 27.59 2.91 -2.30
N ARG A 184 28.88 2.54 -2.22
CA ARG A 184 29.82 3.09 -1.21
C ARG A 184 29.88 4.61 -1.28
N LYS A 185 30.00 5.18 -2.49
CA LYS A 185 29.96 6.64 -2.72
C LYS A 185 28.64 7.27 -2.30
N LEU A 186 27.49 6.61 -2.52
CA LEU A 186 26.19 7.10 -2.05
C LEU A 186 26.06 7.06 -0.52
N CYS A 187 26.53 5.99 0.14
CA CYS A 187 26.55 5.86 1.59
C CYS A 187 27.40 6.95 2.27
N LEU A 188 28.54 7.31 1.68
CA LEU A 188 29.38 8.41 2.16
C LEU A 188 28.80 9.81 1.85
N HIS A 189 27.98 9.94 0.81
CA HIS A 189 27.38 11.22 0.41
C HIS A 189 26.12 11.59 1.21
N PHE A 190 25.32 10.62 1.66
CA PHE A 190 24.02 10.87 2.31
C PHE A 190 24.04 10.54 3.81
N SER A 191 23.91 11.56 4.66
CA SER A 191 23.71 11.35 6.10
C SER A 191 22.30 10.80 6.39
N ARG A 192 22.19 9.83 7.31
CA ARG A 192 20.93 9.20 7.73
C ARG A 192 20.52 9.66 9.13
N VAL A 193 19.31 10.18 9.24
CA VAL A 193 18.66 10.55 10.51
C VAL A 193 17.49 9.61 10.78
N GLU A 194 17.38 9.06 11.98
CA GLU A 194 16.24 8.22 12.37
C GLU A 194 15.23 9.02 13.21
N ILE A 195 14.01 9.18 12.70
CA ILE A 195 12.92 9.88 13.38
C ILE A 195 11.80 8.94 13.85
N ARG A 196 11.00 9.38 14.82
CA ARG A 196 9.91 8.59 15.40
C ARG A 196 8.62 8.71 14.58
N GLY A 197 8.27 7.65 13.86
CA GLY A 197 7.03 7.54 13.09
C GLY A 197 5.80 7.17 13.94
N LYS A 198 4.66 7.04 13.26
CA LYS A 198 3.40 6.60 13.90
C LYS A 198 3.56 5.23 14.57
N ARG A 199 2.99 5.09 15.78
CA ARG A 199 3.13 3.91 16.66
C ARG A 199 4.57 3.58 17.06
N GLY A 200 5.48 4.58 17.05
CA GLY A 200 6.85 4.42 17.55
C GLY A 200 7.83 3.72 16.61
N ARG A 201 7.42 3.35 15.38
CA ARG A 201 8.34 2.82 14.36
C ARG A 201 9.48 3.82 14.09
N LYS A 202 10.71 3.33 13.95
CA LYS A 202 11.83 4.09 13.38
C LYS A 202 11.54 4.43 11.91
N VAL A 203 11.96 5.61 11.47
CA VAL A 203 11.73 6.13 10.13
C VAL A 203 13.03 6.82 9.65
N PRO A 204 13.78 6.24 8.70
CA PRO A 204 14.99 6.88 8.19
C PRO A 204 14.67 8.07 7.27
N VAL A 205 15.48 9.11 7.36
CA VAL A 205 15.48 10.30 6.50
C VAL A 205 16.92 10.50 6.01
N LEU A 206 17.10 10.55 4.69
CA LEU A 206 18.38 10.84 4.03
C LEU A 206 18.52 12.34 3.79
N LEU A 207 19.72 12.88 4.01
CA LEU A 207 20.04 14.30 3.84
C LEU A 207 21.20 14.46 2.86
N LYS A 208 21.04 15.35 1.87
CA LYS A 208 22.16 15.86 1.07
C LYS A 208 23.13 16.66 1.97
N PRO A 209 24.44 16.75 1.66
CA PRO A 209 25.38 17.57 2.43
C PRO A 209 24.95 19.04 2.57
N SER A 210 24.30 19.62 1.54
CA SER A 210 23.71 20.97 1.62
C SER A 210 22.57 21.06 2.65
N MET A 211 21.70 20.06 2.72
CA MET A 211 20.64 19.99 3.75
C MET A 211 21.26 19.90 5.15
N VAL A 212 22.32 19.10 5.32
CA VAL A 212 23.04 18.96 6.60
C VAL A 212 23.65 20.31 7.02
N SER A 213 24.41 20.98 6.14
CA SER A 213 25.03 22.27 6.46
C SER A 213 24.02 23.39 6.76
N ALA A 214 22.87 23.40 6.07
CA ALA A 214 21.78 24.31 6.40
C ALA A 214 21.09 23.96 7.73
N MET A 215 20.96 22.68 8.06
CA MET A 215 20.42 22.24 9.35
C MET A 215 21.38 22.56 10.50
N GLU A 216 22.70 22.44 10.30
CA GLU A 216 23.72 22.82 11.28
C GLU A 216 23.72 24.32 11.58
N LEU A 217 23.69 25.17 10.55
CA LEU A 217 23.50 26.61 10.71
C LEU A 217 22.18 26.96 11.45
N LEU A 218 21.12 26.18 11.23
CA LEU A 218 19.85 26.29 11.97
C LEU A 218 19.93 25.72 13.40
N VAL A 219 20.94 24.94 13.78
CA VAL A 219 21.21 24.63 15.19
C VAL A 219 21.97 25.79 15.83
N GLU A 220 23.04 26.26 15.19
CA GLU A 220 23.94 27.33 15.66
C GLU A 220 23.19 28.64 15.91
N THR A 221 22.36 29.07 14.96
CA THR A 221 21.72 30.40 14.99
C THR A 221 20.39 30.45 15.74
N ARG A 222 19.87 29.32 16.26
CA ARG A 222 18.47 29.22 16.73
C ARG A 222 18.12 30.21 17.84
N GLU A 223 18.98 30.31 18.85
CA GLU A 223 18.71 31.12 20.06
C GLU A 223 18.89 32.61 19.76
N LEU A 224 19.92 32.96 18.99
CA LEU A 224 20.13 34.30 18.43
C LEU A 224 18.95 34.76 17.56
N CYS A 225 18.29 33.84 16.87
CA CYS A 225 17.10 34.11 16.05
C CYS A 225 15.77 33.97 16.83
N GLY A 226 15.82 33.89 18.17
CA GLY A 226 14.64 33.90 19.04
C GLY A 226 13.84 32.59 19.09
N VAL A 227 14.46 31.44 18.82
CA VAL A 227 13.84 30.13 19.11
C VAL A 227 13.98 29.82 20.61
N PRO A 228 12.89 29.49 21.33
CA PRO A 228 12.96 29.10 22.74
C PRO A 228 13.88 27.88 22.96
N ALA A 229 14.70 27.92 24.01
CA ALA A 229 15.68 26.87 24.33
C ALA A 229 14.99 25.50 24.52
N GLU A 230 13.80 25.51 25.11
CA GLU A 230 12.97 24.35 25.41
C GLU A 230 12.34 23.73 24.15
N ASN A 231 12.28 24.45 23.02
CA ASN A 231 11.65 23.95 21.80
C ASN A 231 12.48 22.78 21.22
N PRO A 232 11.96 21.54 21.24
CA PRO A 232 12.75 20.34 20.95
C PRO A 232 12.81 20.01 19.46
N PHE A 233 12.13 20.77 18.59
CA PHE A 233 12.05 20.48 17.16
C PHE A 233 13.27 21.00 16.39
N MET A 234 13.69 20.24 15.38
CA MET A 234 14.75 20.65 14.46
C MET A 234 14.32 21.86 13.62
N PHE A 235 13.11 21.84 13.07
CA PHE A 235 12.51 22.94 12.32
C PHE A 235 11.61 23.81 13.22
N ALA A 236 12.15 24.19 14.38
CA ALA A 236 11.47 25.02 15.39
C ALA A 236 11.10 26.42 14.87
N ARG A 237 10.03 27.00 15.44
CA ARG A 237 9.58 28.37 15.19
C ARG A 237 10.21 29.34 16.20
N CYS A 238 10.64 30.51 15.71
CA CYS A 238 10.95 31.66 16.54
C CYS A 238 9.72 32.06 17.37
N GLY A 239 9.91 32.40 18.65
CA GLY A 239 8.87 32.86 19.57
C GLY A 239 7.76 31.85 19.92
N ALA A 240 7.88 30.56 19.55
CA ALA A 240 6.82 29.59 19.80
C ALA A 240 7.32 28.17 20.04
N MET A 241 6.65 27.44 20.94
CA MET A 241 6.91 26.03 21.29
C MET A 241 6.36 25.02 20.26
N SER A 242 6.62 25.26 18.97
CA SER A 242 6.17 24.41 17.87
C SER A 242 7.12 24.43 16.67
N ALA A 243 6.90 23.53 15.72
CA ALA A 243 7.66 23.46 14.47
C ALA A 243 6.93 24.14 13.29
N TYR A 244 7.66 24.45 12.23
CA TYR A 244 7.06 24.80 10.94
C TYR A 244 6.30 23.60 10.34
N ARG A 245 5.18 23.88 9.67
CA ARG A 245 4.33 22.85 9.05
C ARG A 245 4.78 22.62 7.61
N GLY A 246 5.42 21.49 7.33
CA GLY A 246 6.01 21.18 6.02
C GLY A 246 5.03 21.26 4.84
N GLY A 247 3.74 20.96 5.05
CA GLY A 247 2.71 21.13 4.01
C GLY A 247 2.50 22.59 3.58
N GLU A 248 2.47 23.52 4.54
CA GLU A 248 2.36 24.96 4.27
C GLU A 248 3.64 25.49 3.58
N CYS A 249 4.81 24.94 3.95
CA CYS A 249 6.10 25.31 3.36
C CYS A 249 6.19 24.86 1.89
N ILE A 250 5.81 23.62 1.59
CA ILE A 250 5.78 23.07 0.22
C ILE A 250 4.77 23.82 -0.64
N ASN A 251 3.54 24.03 -0.15
CA ASN A 251 2.52 24.76 -0.90
C ASN A 251 2.97 26.19 -1.21
N LYS A 252 3.61 26.88 -0.24
CA LYS A 252 4.17 28.22 -0.49
C LYS A 252 5.23 28.19 -1.60
N ALA A 253 6.20 27.26 -1.54
CA ALA A 253 7.23 27.13 -2.58
C ALA A 253 6.65 26.74 -3.96
N ALA A 254 5.58 25.96 -4.00
CA ALA A 254 4.87 25.60 -5.24
C ALA A 254 4.15 26.80 -5.89
N CYS A 255 3.67 27.76 -5.10
CA CYS A 255 3.15 29.03 -5.61
C CYS A 255 4.29 29.96 -6.07
N GLU A 256 5.39 30.05 -5.33
CA GLU A 256 6.53 30.92 -5.64
C GLU A 256 7.34 30.50 -6.90
N CYS A 257 7.18 29.25 -7.38
CA CYS A 257 7.89 28.74 -8.56
C CYS A 257 7.11 28.82 -9.89
N GLY A 258 5.92 29.45 -9.91
CA GLY A 258 5.19 29.78 -11.15
C GLY A 258 4.54 28.60 -11.88
N ILE A 259 4.30 27.49 -11.19
CA ILE A 259 3.74 26.27 -11.78
C ILE A 259 2.21 26.41 -11.96
N LYS A 260 1.69 25.93 -13.10
CA LYS A 260 0.27 26.10 -13.50
C LYS A 260 -0.76 25.52 -12.52
N ASN A 261 -0.38 24.53 -11.71
CA ASN A 261 -1.25 23.91 -10.70
C ASN A 261 -0.46 23.59 -9.41
N PRO A 262 -0.30 24.54 -8.48
CA PRO A 262 0.43 24.33 -7.24
C PRO A 262 -0.17 23.25 -6.32
N ASP A 263 -1.50 23.06 -6.34
CA ASP A 263 -2.19 22.05 -5.52
C ASP A 263 -1.81 20.61 -5.89
N ALA A 264 -1.36 20.39 -7.13
CA ALA A 264 -0.79 19.12 -7.56
C ALA A 264 0.50 18.75 -6.80
N LEU A 265 1.22 19.71 -6.19
CA LEU A 265 2.54 19.51 -5.58
C LEU A 265 2.52 19.32 -4.05
N SER A 266 1.35 19.15 -3.42
CA SER A 266 1.28 18.82 -1.99
C SER A 266 1.96 17.48 -1.63
N SER A 267 2.51 17.33 -0.41
CA SER A 267 3.22 16.09 0.02
C SER A 267 2.44 14.80 -0.22
N THR A 268 1.11 14.82 -0.06
CA THR A 268 0.27 13.65 -0.36
C THR A 268 0.22 13.31 -1.85
N ARG A 269 0.24 14.31 -2.73
CA ARG A 269 0.30 14.12 -4.19
C ARG A 269 1.71 13.70 -4.64
N LEU A 270 2.76 14.27 -4.05
CA LEU A 270 4.16 13.86 -4.27
C LEU A 270 4.42 12.40 -3.85
N ARG A 271 3.75 11.92 -2.79
CA ARG A 271 3.74 10.49 -2.39
C ARG A 271 2.98 9.59 -3.36
N LYS A 272 1.96 10.10 -4.07
CA LYS A 272 1.34 9.37 -5.19
C LYS A 272 2.30 9.27 -6.37
N HIS A 273 2.98 10.37 -6.72
CA HIS A 273 3.89 10.44 -7.87
C HIS A 273 5.02 9.42 -7.78
N ILE A 274 5.71 9.28 -6.64
CA ILE A 274 6.76 8.26 -6.54
C ILE A 274 6.21 6.82 -6.65
N ALA A 275 5.06 6.52 -6.04
CA ALA A 275 4.41 5.20 -6.18
C ALA A 275 3.96 4.91 -7.63
N THR A 276 3.53 5.94 -8.36
CA THR A 276 3.30 5.89 -9.81
C THR A 276 4.59 5.62 -10.57
N MET A 277 5.65 6.41 -10.37
CA MET A 277 6.93 6.23 -11.05
C MET A 277 7.53 4.83 -10.78
N SER A 278 7.36 4.29 -9.57
CA SER A 278 7.82 2.95 -9.18
C SER A 278 7.25 1.84 -10.06
N LYS A 279 5.99 1.97 -10.50
CA LYS A 279 5.37 1.03 -11.44
C LYS A 279 5.79 1.26 -12.89
N ILE A 280 6.08 2.50 -13.31
CA ILE A 280 6.64 2.80 -14.64
C ILE A 280 8.06 2.23 -14.77
N LEU A 281 8.85 2.33 -13.70
CA LEU A 281 10.21 1.77 -13.59
C LEU A 281 10.22 0.24 -13.46
N ASN A 282 9.05 -0.42 -13.46
CA ASN A 282 8.88 -1.87 -13.41
C ASN A 282 9.69 -2.58 -12.30
N LEU A 283 9.77 -1.94 -11.11
CA LEU A 283 10.46 -2.50 -9.95
C LEU A 283 9.85 -3.86 -9.57
N ASN A 284 10.70 -4.82 -9.21
CA ASN A 284 10.24 -6.13 -8.73
C ASN A 284 9.64 -6.02 -7.32
N GLU A 285 8.96 -7.07 -6.83
CA GLU A 285 8.25 -6.99 -5.54
C GLU A 285 9.17 -6.66 -4.37
N ASN A 286 10.42 -7.15 -4.36
CA ASN A 286 11.38 -6.87 -3.29
C ASN A 286 11.82 -5.40 -3.29
N GLU A 287 12.09 -4.82 -4.47
CA GLU A 287 12.41 -3.41 -4.64
C GLU A 287 11.23 -2.50 -4.28
N ALA A 288 10.03 -2.88 -4.71
CA ALA A 288 8.80 -2.15 -4.44
C ALA A 288 8.46 -2.15 -2.93
N ASP A 289 8.67 -3.26 -2.23
CA ASP A 289 8.43 -3.35 -0.78
C ASP A 289 9.54 -2.65 0.03
N GLN A 290 10.81 -2.75 -0.37
CA GLN A 290 11.90 -1.91 0.18
C GLN A 290 11.61 -0.41 0.06
N LEU A 291 11.13 0.03 -1.11
CA LEU A 291 10.73 1.42 -1.33
C LEU A 291 9.46 1.78 -0.54
N ALA A 292 8.49 0.88 -0.38
CA ALA A 292 7.29 1.12 0.42
C ALA A 292 7.62 1.35 1.91
N ASP A 293 8.58 0.60 2.46
CA ASP A 293 9.12 0.82 3.82
C ASP A 293 9.98 2.08 3.91
N PHE A 294 10.83 2.36 2.91
CA PHE A 294 11.54 3.62 2.81
C PHE A 294 10.60 4.83 2.65
N LEU A 295 9.36 4.66 2.19
CA LEU A 295 8.34 5.72 2.19
C LEU A 295 7.46 5.69 3.45
N GLY A 296 7.48 4.61 4.23
CA GLY A 296 6.74 4.47 5.48
C GLY A 296 5.24 4.25 5.24
N HIS A 297 4.91 3.59 4.12
CA HIS A 297 3.56 3.23 3.75
C HIS A 297 3.14 1.87 4.35
N ASP A 298 2.03 1.33 3.88
CA ASP A 298 1.62 -0.06 4.11
C ASP A 298 1.65 -0.72 2.73
N ILE A 299 2.28 -1.88 2.61
CA ILE A 299 2.48 -2.60 1.34
C ILE A 299 1.15 -2.75 0.57
N ARG A 300 0.03 -2.97 1.30
CA ARG A 300 -1.31 -3.12 0.70
C ARG A 300 -1.83 -1.81 0.13
N ILE A 301 -1.47 -0.66 0.72
CA ILE A 301 -1.79 0.66 0.13
C ILE A 301 -1.00 0.85 -1.17
N HIS A 302 0.24 0.37 -1.24
CA HIS A 302 1.02 0.43 -2.48
C HIS A 302 0.39 -0.42 -3.60
N ARG A 303 0.05 -1.68 -3.30
CA ARG A 303 -0.58 -2.61 -4.25
C ARG A 303 -1.97 -2.11 -4.72
N GLN A 304 -2.84 -1.65 -3.81
CA GLN A 304 -4.25 -1.34 -4.12
C GLN A 304 -4.57 0.10 -4.60
N TYR A 305 -3.87 1.15 -4.13
CA TYR A 305 -4.31 2.54 -4.35
C TYR A 305 -3.56 3.27 -5.47
N TYR A 306 -2.36 2.81 -5.81
CA TYR A 306 -1.55 3.38 -6.90
C TYR A 306 -1.65 2.51 -8.15
N ARG A 307 -2.89 2.33 -8.59
CA ARG A 307 -3.16 2.20 -10.02
C ARG A 307 -2.70 3.49 -10.69
N LEU A 308 -1.96 3.37 -11.80
CA LEU A 308 -1.70 4.47 -12.74
C LEU A 308 -3.04 4.92 -13.37
N PRO A 309 -3.02 5.56 -14.55
CA PRO A 309 -3.74 4.98 -15.69
C PRO A 309 -3.34 3.50 -15.88
N GLU A 310 -3.72 2.63 -14.93
CA GLU A 310 -3.75 1.18 -15.15
C GLU A 310 -4.62 0.96 -16.38
N GLY A 311 -5.73 1.72 -16.50
CA GLY A 311 -6.44 1.95 -17.75
C GLY A 311 -5.56 2.09 -19.01
N THR A 312 -4.52 2.92 -19.07
CA THR A 312 -3.71 3.08 -20.31
C THR A 312 -2.73 1.92 -20.54
N LEU A 313 -2.02 1.45 -19.51
CA LEU A 313 -1.06 0.33 -19.67
C LEU A 313 -1.78 -1.01 -19.84
N GLN A 314 -2.89 -1.22 -19.13
CA GLN A 314 -3.79 -2.34 -19.28
C GLN A 314 -4.58 -2.24 -20.59
N LEU A 315 -4.96 -1.05 -21.09
CA LEU A 315 -5.52 -0.91 -22.44
C LEU A 315 -4.47 -1.36 -23.46
N ALA A 316 -3.27 -0.78 -23.47
CA ALA A 316 -2.22 -1.20 -24.41
C ALA A 316 -1.93 -2.71 -24.33
N LYS A 317 -1.85 -3.28 -23.12
CA LYS A 317 -1.59 -4.72 -22.92
C LYS A 317 -2.80 -5.62 -23.23
N MET A 318 -4.03 -5.22 -22.96
CA MET A 318 -5.23 -6.03 -23.23
C MET A 318 -5.71 -5.86 -24.66
N SER A 319 -5.61 -4.66 -25.26
CA SER A 319 -5.86 -4.45 -26.69
C SER A 319 -4.97 -5.34 -27.54
N LYS A 320 -3.67 -5.51 -27.22
CA LYS A 320 -2.81 -6.52 -27.85
C LYS A 320 -3.44 -7.94 -27.83
N VAL A 321 -3.97 -8.40 -26.69
CA VAL A 321 -4.63 -9.72 -26.61
C VAL A 321 -5.94 -9.76 -27.40
N LEU A 322 -6.79 -8.74 -27.24
CA LEU A 322 -8.10 -8.67 -27.88
C LEU A 322 -7.97 -8.58 -29.40
N MET A 323 -6.99 -7.84 -29.91
CA MET A 323 -6.67 -7.77 -31.34
C MET A 323 -6.03 -9.06 -31.87
N ALA A 324 -5.21 -9.77 -31.07
CA ALA A 324 -4.72 -11.11 -31.44
C ALA A 324 -5.86 -12.16 -31.46
N MET A 325 -6.91 -11.98 -30.66
CA MET A 325 -8.13 -12.79 -30.72
C MET A 325 -8.98 -12.43 -31.94
N GLU A 326 -9.14 -11.14 -32.24
CA GLU A 326 -9.91 -10.63 -33.38
C GLU A 326 -9.26 -10.97 -34.74
N LYS A 327 -7.93 -10.83 -34.87
CA LYS A 327 -7.15 -11.27 -36.04
C LYS A 327 -6.91 -12.80 -36.08
N GLY A 328 -7.35 -13.56 -35.08
CA GLY A 328 -7.16 -15.02 -34.98
C GLY A 328 -5.74 -15.51 -34.64
N THR A 329 -4.74 -14.63 -34.66
CA THR A 329 -3.30 -14.91 -34.48
C THR A 329 -2.86 -15.22 -33.04
N LEU A 330 -3.78 -15.40 -32.08
CA LEU A 330 -3.47 -15.66 -30.67
C LEU A 330 -2.49 -16.84 -30.46
N SER A 331 -2.56 -17.86 -31.32
CA SER A 331 -1.64 -19.01 -31.32
C SER A 331 -0.17 -18.61 -31.49
N ASP A 332 0.11 -17.59 -32.30
CA ASP A 332 1.46 -17.16 -32.67
C ASP A 332 2.19 -16.44 -31.54
N TYR A 333 1.46 -16.09 -30.48
CA TYR A 333 1.99 -15.46 -29.27
C TYR A 333 2.00 -16.40 -28.06
N LYS A 334 1.65 -17.69 -28.24
CA LYS A 334 1.65 -18.71 -27.18
C LYS A 334 3.02 -18.87 -26.53
N GLY A 335 3.14 -18.42 -25.28
CA GLY A 335 4.38 -18.51 -24.48
C GLY A 335 5.29 -17.27 -24.56
N LYS A 336 4.99 -16.28 -25.41
CA LYS A 336 5.62 -14.94 -25.37
C LYS A 336 5.10 -14.16 -24.16
N LYS A 337 5.84 -13.15 -23.67
CA LYS A 337 5.30 -12.22 -22.68
C LYS A 337 4.42 -11.18 -23.37
N LEU A 338 3.53 -10.57 -22.59
CA LEU A 338 2.58 -9.59 -23.09
C LEU A 338 3.21 -8.25 -23.53
N ASP A 339 4.43 -7.99 -23.08
CA ASP A 339 5.25 -6.88 -23.56
C ASP A 339 5.81 -7.16 -24.97
N ASP A 340 6.19 -8.42 -25.24
CA ASP A 340 6.78 -8.92 -26.49
C ASP A 340 5.77 -9.10 -27.66
N ILE A 341 4.49 -8.80 -27.44
CA ILE A 341 3.44 -8.85 -28.47
C ILE A 341 3.35 -7.49 -29.15
N GLU A 342 3.72 -7.37 -30.41
CA GLU A 342 3.53 -6.14 -31.21
C GLU A 342 2.45 -6.37 -32.27
N ILE A 343 1.48 -5.45 -32.34
CA ILE A 343 0.35 -5.44 -33.28
C ILE A 343 -0.03 -3.96 -33.49
N ASP A 344 -0.04 -3.49 -34.74
CA ASP A 344 -0.49 -2.12 -35.06
C ASP A 344 -2.02 -2.09 -35.23
N PRO A 345 -2.73 -1.12 -34.61
CA PRO A 345 -4.17 -0.90 -34.82
C PRO A 345 -4.59 -0.61 -36.27
N ASN A 346 -3.69 -0.10 -37.12
CA ASN A 346 -3.99 0.30 -38.49
C ASN A 346 -3.56 -0.74 -39.55
N GLU A 347 -2.89 -1.80 -39.14
CA GLU A 347 -2.41 -2.86 -40.04
C GLU A 347 -3.58 -3.77 -40.45
N GLN A 348 -4.23 -3.39 -41.55
CA GLN A 348 -5.16 -4.23 -42.28
C GLN A 348 -4.37 -5.35 -42.98
N LEU A 349 -4.69 -6.60 -42.65
CA LEU A 349 -4.17 -7.75 -43.41
C LEU A 349 -4.99 -7.91 -44.68
N GLU A 350 -4.31 -7.99 -45.83
CA GLU A 350 -4.94 -8.38 -47.09
C GLU A 350 -5.46 -9.82 -46.96
N ALA A 351 -6.69 -10.05 -47.44
CA ALA A 351 -7.33 -11.37 -47.39
C ALA A 351 -6.73 -12.31 -48.45
N GLN A 352 -5.56 -12.87 -48.15
CA GLN A 352 -5.08 -14.09 -48.80
C GLN A 352 -5.98 -15.24 -48.32
N GLY A 353 -6.84 -15.87 -49.13
CA GLY A 353 -6.94 -15.85 -50.59
C GLY A 353 -6.47 -17.21 -51.10
N ASP A 354 -7.42 -18.06 -51.50
CA ASP A 354 -7.19 -19.49 -51.72
C ASP A 354 -6.12 -19.78 -52.78
N SER A 355 -5.26 -20.76 -52.49
CA SER A 355 -4.43 -21.43 -53.49
C SER A 355 -4.37 -22.93 -53.18
N MET A 356 -5.13 -23.71 -53.95
CA MET A 356 -5.16 -25.17 -53.88
C MET A 356 -3.81 -25.80 -54.26
N SER A 357 -3.53 -26.98 -53.68
CA SER A 357 -2.78 -28.04 -54.37
C SER A 357 -3.18 -29.42 -53.83
N SER A 358 -3.96 -30.12 -54.66
CA SER A 358 -4.09 -31.58 -54.77
C SER A 358 -2.80 -32.38 -54.50
N ASP A 359 -2.85 -33.66 -54.10
CA ASP A 359 -3.95 -34.52 -53.60
C ASP A 359 -3.31 -35.67 -52.73
N GLU A 360 -3.77 -36.90 -52.47
CA GLU A 360 -4.70 -37.87 -53.09
C GLU A 360 -5.45 -38.74 -52.02
N GLU A 361 -6.21 -39.72 -52.51
CA GLU A 361 -7.26 -40.53 -51.87
C GLU A 361 -6.74 -41.69 -50.97
N ASP A 362 -7.54 -42.32 -50.09
CA ASP A 362 -8.56 -43.34 -50.45
C ASP A 362 -9.76 -43.44 -49.46
N SER A 363 -10.83 -44.06 -49.95
CA SER A 363 -12.11 -44.50 -49.36
C SER A 363 -12.08 -45.04 -47.90
N SER A 364 -13.17 -45.05 -47.12
CA SER A 364 -14.57 -45.26 -47.51
C SER A 364 -15.64 -44.88 -46.45
N ASP A 365 -16.81 -44.52 -46.98
CA ASP A 365 -18.19 -44.60 -46.42
C ASP A 365 -18.61 -43.73 -45.20
N LEU A 366 -19.93 -43.70 -44.99
CA LEU A 366 -20.68 -42.52 -44.52
C LEU A 366 -21.81 -42.87 -43.53
N SER A 367 -22.51 -41.81 -43.07
CA SER A 367 -23.83 -41.84 -42.39
C SER A 367 -23.82 -42.25 -40.90
N GLN A 368 -24.72 -41.74 -40.04
CA GLN A 368 -25.75 -40.72 -40.27
C GLN A 368 -26.02 -39.89 -38.99
N MET A 369 -26.64 -38.73 -39.16
CA MET A 369 -27.03 -37.82 -38.07
C MET A 369 -28.06 -38.45 -37.13
N THR A 370 -27.94 -38.18 -35.82
CA THR A 370 -29.12 -38.00 -34.95
C THR A 370 -28.77 -37.11 -33.77
N ALA A 371 -29.67 -36.17 -33.46
CA ALA A 371 -29.72 -35.50 -32.17
C ALA A 371 -31.10 -35.77 -31.55
N PRO A 372 -31.16 -36.16 -30.27
CA PRO A 372 -32.32 -35.93 -29.43
C PRO A 372 -31.98 -35.04 -28.23
N ALA A 373 -33.02 -34.45 -27.62
CA ALA A 373 -32.91 -33.46 -26.56
C ALA A 373 -33.20 -34.10 -25.17
N PRO A 374 -33.59 -33.37 -24.09
CA PRO A 374 -32.98 -33.55 -22.78
C PRO A 374 -33.75 -34.48 -21.82
N VAL A 375 -33.06 -34.95 -20.79
CA VAL A 375 -33.65 -35.58 -19.59
C VAL A 375 -33.14 -34.87 -18.33
N GLN A 376 -34.02 -34.66 -17.36
CA GLN A 376 -33.76 -33.99 -16.08
C GLN A 376 -33.46 -35.01 -14.98
N THR A 377 -32.61 -34.64 -14.00
CA THR A 377 -32.85 -35.00 -12.58
C THR A 377 -32.07 -34.10 -11.62
N ASP A 378 -32.81 -33.48 -10.71
CA ASP A 378 -32.52 -33.12 -9.32
C ASP A 378 -31.39 -32.17 -8.87
N GLN A 379 -31.73 -31.50 -7.76
CA GLN A 379 -31.04 -30.45 -7.00
C GLN A 379 -30.19 -31.06 -5.85
N PRO A 380 -29.30 -30.34 -5.11
CA PRO A 380 -29.41 -28.90 -4.81
C PRO A 380 -28.15 -28.01 -4.72
N VAL A 381 -28.43 -26.72 -4.95
CA VAL A 381 -27.97 -25.47 -4.30
C VAL A 381 -26.67 -25.44 -3.45
N GLN A 382 -25.88 -24.39 -3.73
CA GLN A 382 -24.84 -23.68 -2.93
C GLN A 382 -23.46 -23.71 -3.63
N SER A 383 -22.97 -22.66 -4.31
CA SER A 383 -22.85 -21.19 -4.05
C SER A 383 -21.42 -20.79 -3.68
N ASP A 384 -21.00 -19.65 -4.23
CA ASP A 384 -19.83 -18.81 -3.91
C ASP A 384 -18.42 -19.28 -4.31
N GLN A 385 -17.85 -18.45 -5.21
CA GLN A 385 -16.43 -18.33 -5.51
C GLN A 385 -15.70 -17.51 -4.43
N ALA A 386 -14.57 -18.00 -3.91
CA ALA A 386 -13.50 -17.19 -3.30
C ALA A 386 -12.23 -18.06 -3.17
N VAL A 387 -11.18 -18.00 -4.02
CA VAL A 387 -10.31 -16.89 -4.49
C VAL A 387 -9.29 -16.44 -3.41
N SER A 388 -8.01 -16.36 -3.81
CA SER A 388 -6.82 -15.84 -3.06
C SER A 388 -6.38 -16.64 -1.80
N GLN A 389 -5.10 -16.70 -1.39
CA GLN A 389 -3.83 -16.06 -1.84
C GLN A 389 -2.62 -17.00 -1.48
N GLU A 390 -1.52 -17.06 -2.26
CA GLU A 390 -0.21 -16.37 -2.06
C GLU A 390 0.46 -16.60 -0.67
N ASP A 391 1.78 -16.81 -0.51
CA ASP A 391 2.91 -16.90 -1.47
C ASP A 391 4.11 -17.70 -0.86
N GLN A 392 5.07 -18.12 -1.69
CA GLN A 392 6.54 -17.89 -1.55
C GLN A 392 7.31 -18.73 -2.59
N GLY A 393 8.10 -18.06 -3.43
CA GLY A 393 8.79 -18.68 -4.57
C GLY A 393 10.15 -19.31 -4.27
N SER A 394 10.41 -20.47 -4.89
CA SER A 394 11.74 -20.93 -5.31
C SER A 394 11.57 -21.97 -6.42
N SER A 395 12.21 -21.70 -7.57
CA SER A 395 12.09 -22.35 -8.89
C SER A 395 10.66 -22.55 -9.45
N ASN A 396 10.46 -22.17 -10.72
CA ASN A 396 9.20 -22.37 -11.45
C ASN A 396 9.07 -23.82 -11.94
N ALA A 397 8.92 -24.76 -11.02
CA ALA A 397 8.32 -26.06 -11.29
C ALA A 397 6.81 -26.01 -10.97
N PRO A 398 5.94 -26.69 -11.74
CA PRO A 398 4.51 -26.74 -11.41
C PRO A 398 4.32 -27.34 -10.01
N LYS A 399 3.44 -26.74 -9.19
CA LYS A 399 3.23 -27.11 -7.77
C LYS A 399 2.68 -28.53 -7.64
N LYS A 400 3.58 -29.51 -7.64
CA LYS A 400 3.27 -30.94 -7.60
C LYS A 400 2.52 -31.30 -6.32
N LYS A 401 1.29 -31.81 -6.48
CA LYS A 401 0.46 -32.34 -5.38
C LYS A 401 1.26 -33.36 -4.56
N TRP A 402 0.91 -33.53 -3.29
CA TRP A 402 1.53 -34.55 -2.44
C TRP A 402 0.89 -35.91 -2.75
N GLU A 403 1.73 -36.89 -3.07
CA GLU A 403 1.30 -38.28 -3.25
C GLU A 403 1.10 -38.96 -1.90
N ASP A 404 0.25 -39.98 -1.87
CA ASP A 404 -0.13 -40.70 -0.65
C ASP A 404 1.07 -41.39 0.04
N SER A 405 2.09 -41.77 -0.74
CA SER A 405 3.38 -42.29 -0.27
C SER A 405 4.23 -41.22 0.43
N GLU A 406 4.31 -40.01 -0.14
CA GLU A 406 5.05 -38.87 0.42
C GLU A 406 4.40 -38.36 1.71
N VAL A 407 3.06 -38.34 1.76
CA VAL A 407 2.29 -38.02 2.97
C VAL A 407 2.63 -38.99 4.09
N LYS A 408 2.58 -40.31 3.81
CA LYS A 408 2.90 -41.36 4.79
C LYS A 408 4.36 -41.29 5.26
N ALA A 409 5.30 -41.00 4.34
CA ALA A 409 6.71 -40.80 4.66
C ALA A 409 6.95 -39.60 5.59
N VAL A 410 6.40 -38.41 5.28
CA VAL A 410 6.59 -37.21 6.12
C VAL A 410 5.87 -37.36 7.46
N GLU A 411 4.65 -37.90 7.50
CA GLU A 411 3.94 -38.07 8.77
C GLU A 411 4.62 -39.12 9.67
N ARG A 412 5.20 -40.20 9.12
CA ARG A 412 5.96 -41.20 9.91
C ARG A 412 7.04 -40.57 10.78
N HIS A 413 7.82 -39.64 10.24
CA HIS A 413 8.94 -39.01 10.97
C HIS A 413 8.57 -37.70 11.68
N MET A 414 7.64 -36.91 11.11
CA MET A 414 7.33 -35.55 11.59
C MET A 414 6.04 -35.43 12.42
N MET A 415 5.31 -36.51 12.69
CA MET A 415 4.07 -36.48 13.50
C MET A 415 4.27 -35.87 14.91
N SER A 416 5.47 -35.99 15.49
CA SER A 416 5.84 -35.37 16.78
C SER A 416 5.77 -33.83 16.72
N PHE A 417 6.35 -33.23 15.67
CA PHE A 417 6.28 -31.79 15.38
C PHE A 417 4.84 -31.33 15.12
N ILE A 418 4.07 -32.14 14.38
CA ILE A 418 2.66 -31.87 14.06
C ILE A 418 1.82 -31.83 15.35
N LYS A 419 1.91 -32.87 16.20
CA LYS A 419 1.17 -32.95 17.48
C LYS A 419 1.59 -31.88 18.48
N THR A 420 2.87 -31.56 18.58
CA THR A 420 3.39 -30.49 19.47
C THR A 420 3.22 -29.08 18.90
N CYS A 421 2.60 -28.93 17.73
CA CYS A 421 2.41 -27.64 17.04
C CYS A 421 3.71 -26.84 16.78
N LYS A 422 4.87 -27.52 16.75
CA LYS A 422 6.21 -26.93 16.57
C LYS A 422 6.65 -27.11 15.12
N VAL A 423 7.08 -26.04 14.46
CA VAL A 423 7.60 -26.14 13.09
C VAL A 423 9.04 -26.68 13.11
N PRO A 424 9.38 -27.72 12.31
CA PRO A 424 10.72 -28.31 12.29
C PRO A 424 11.81 -27.38 11.74
N GLY A 425 13.05 -27.63 12.17
CA GLY A 425 14.25 -26.98 11.67
C GLY A 425 14.69 -27.52 10.31
N LYS A 426 15.73 -26.91 9.72
CA LYS A 426 16.33 -27.36 8.44
C LYS A 426 16.84 -28.80 8.57
N GLN A 427 17.67 -29.07 9.59
CA GLN A 427 18.24 -30.39 9.88
C GLN A 427 17.18 -31.48 10.12
N ASP A 428 16.04 -31.15 10.71
CA ASP A 428 14.94 -32.11 10.92
C ASP A 428 14.28 -32.52 9.61
N CYS A 429 14.05 -31.54 8.72
CA CYS A 429 13.49 -31.77 7.40
C CYS A 429 14.48 -32.53 6.49
N GLU A 430 15.78 -32.24 6.60
CA GLU A 430 16.82 -32.96 5.87
C GLU A 430 16.96 -34.41 6.37
N ARG A 431 16.92 -34.66 7.68
CA ARG A 431 16.87 -36.03 8.24
C ARG A 431 15.66 -36.81 7.74
N CYS A 432 14.48 -36.17 7.67
CA CYS A 432 13.27 -36.79 7.12
C CYS A 432 13.43 -37.24 5.66
N ILE A 433 14.16 -36.48 4.83
CA ILE A 433 14.39 -36.81 3.42
C ILE A 433 15.41 -37.96 3.28
N HIS A 434 16.50 -37.93 4.05
CA HIS A 434 17.50 -39.01 4.04
C HIS A 434 16.96 -40.35 4.57
N ALA A 435 15.96 -40.33 5.45
CA ALA A 435 15.31 -41.53 5.97
C ALA A 435 14.29 -42.17 5.00
N GLU A 436 13.81 -41.43 4.00
CA GLU A 436 12.75 -41.88 3.07
C GLU A 436 13.13 -41.55 1.60
N PRO A 437 14.32 -41.96 1.13
CA PRO A 437 14.88 -41.47 -0.14
C PRO A 437 13.99 -41.79 -1.34
N GLU A 438 13.40 -42.98 -1.42
CA GLU A 438 12.54 -43.38 -2.53
C GLU A 438 11.23 -42.58 -2.61
N ALA A 439 10.64 -42.23 -1.47
CA ALA A 439 9.42 -41.43 -1.43
C ALA A 439 9.71 -39.94 -1.65
N LEU A 440 10.76 -39.40 -1.01
CA LEU A 440 11.00 -37.96 -0.92
C LEU A 440 12.08 -37.41 -1.88
N LYS A 441 12.62 -38.23 -2.80
CA LYS A 441 13.62 -37.84 -3.83
C LYS A 441 13.30 -36.59 -4.66
N GLN A 442 12.04 -36.18 -4.76
CA GLN A 442 11.62 -34.96 -5.48
C GLN A 442 11.18 -33.80 -4.55
N ARG A 443 11.40 -33.91 -3.23
CA ARG A 443 11.00 -32.91 -2.23
C ARG A 443 12.21 -32.26 -1.57
N THR A 444 12.18 -30.93 -1.51
CA THR A 444 13.17 -30.13 -0.79
C THR A 444 12.86 -30.08 0.71
N TRP A 445 13.87 -29.76 1.52
CA TRP A 445 13.67 -29.52 2.97
C TRP A 445 12.68 -28.38 3.25
N THR A 446 12.61 -27.37 2.37
CA THR A 446 11.59 -26.31 2.42
C THR A 446 10.18 -26.85 2.12
N GLY A 447 10.04 -27.78 1.18
CA GLY A 447 8.78 -28.48 0.88
C GLY A 447 8.26 -29.25 2.09
N VAL A 448 9.10 -30.07 2.73
CA VAL A 448 8.75 -30.83 3.95
C VAL A 448 8.38 -29.89 5.10
N LYS A 449 9.17 -28.83 5.33
CA LYS A 449 8.87 -27.81 6.35
C LYS A 449 7.53 -27.11 6.10
N ASN A 450 7.21 -26.83 4.85
CA ASN A 450 5.94 -26.20 4.46
C ASN A 450 4.75 -27.14 4.63
N TYR A 451 4.89 -28.43 4.30
CA TYR A 451 3.87 -29.45 4.58
C TYR A 451 3.55 -29.51 6.08
N VAL A 452 4.56 -29.66 6.93
CA VAL A 452 4.38 -29.76 8.40
C VAL A 452 3.73 -28.49 8.97
N ARG A 453 4.17 -27.29 8.52
CA ARG A 453 3.52 -26.02 8.91
C ARG A 453 2.04 -25.99 8.53
N ASN A 454 1.70 -26.37 7.30
CA ASN A 454 0.33 -26.36 6.80
C ASN A 454 -0.56 -27.36 7.55
N ARG A 455 -0.01 -28.53 7.93
CA ARG A 455 -0.71 -29.54 8.73
C ARG A 455 -1.00 -29.04 10.14
N ILE A 456 -0.04 -28.37 10.80
CA ILE A 456 -0.23 -27.70 12.11
C ILE A 456 -1.31 -26.61 12.00
N THR A 457 -1.26 -25.75 10.97
CA THR A 457 -2.29 -24.72 10.74
C THR A 457 -3.67 -25.32 10.49
N THR A 458 -3.75 -26.48 9.84
CA THR A 458 -5.02 -27.20 9.62
C THR A 458 -5.60 -27.76 10.90
N LEU A 459 -4.78 -28.37 11.77
CA LEU A 459 -5.22 -28.86 13.09
C LEU A 459 -5.74 -27.72 13.97
N LYS A 460 -5.01 -26.61 14.05
CA LYS A 460 -5.42 -25.41 14.81
C LYS A 460 -6.73 -24.79 14.28
N ARG A 461 -7.03 -24.92 12.99
CA ARG A 461 -8.32 -24.48 12.40
C ARG A 461 -9.48 -25.44 12.67
N LYS A 462 -9.22 -26.71 13.01
CA LYS A 462 -10.24 -27.74 13.26
C LYS A 462 -10.54 -27.95 14.76
N GLY A 463 -10.04 -27.10 15.65
CA GLY A 463 -10.25 -27.23 17.10
C GLY A 463 -9.63 -28.50 17.71
N GLY A 464 -8.62 -29.09 17.04
CA GLY A 464 -7.97 -30.33 17.46
C GLY A 464 -6.89 -30.17 18.54
N LEU A 465 -6.92 -29.05 19.28
CA LEU A 465 -6.12 -28.69 20.45
C LEU A 465 -6.69 -27.39 21.05
#